data_AF-A0AAU2AN42-F1
#
_entry.id   AF-A0AAU2AN42-F1
#
_cell.length_a   1.000
_cell.length_b   1.000
_cell.length_c   1.000
_cell.angle_alpha   90.00
_cell.angle_beta   90.00
_cell.angle_gamma   90.00
#
_symmetry.space_group_name_H-M   'P 1'
#
loop_
_entity.id
_entity.type
_entity.pdbx_description
1 polymer ?
#
loop_
_entity_poly.entity_id
_entity_poly.type
_entity_poly.pdbx_seq_one_letter_code
_entity_poly.pdbx_strand_id
1 'polypeptide(L)'
;MTTGQISNSATPGGNSLLLDRTVPFPERVAAAARAWDENGRSPAGLVDGRAFFALRCWQLDTVRRGEQLGEPTTAFLRQAYDFLGGRSGWDMTLRQRAVCACHGDTWRMENIEICLGCLRYLCYQLDGPCCEGAEIVG
;
A
#
# COMPACT_ATOMS: atom_id res chain seq x y z
N MET A 1 -32.25 12.66 -31.70
CA MET A 1 -31.73 13.28 -30.46
C MET A 1 -30.97 12.19 -29.74
N THR A 2 -29.64 12.21 -29.82
CA THR A 2 -28.78 11.14 -29.33
C THR A 2 -28.29 11.53 -27.95
N THR A 3 -28.79 10.86 -26.92
CA THR A 3 -28.39 11.08 -25.52
C THR A 3 -26.97 10.58 -25.34
N GLY A 4 -26.03 11.50 -25.11
CA GLY A 4 -24.63 11.18 -24.83
C GLY A 4 -24.51 10.41 -23.52
N GLN A 5 -24.05 9.16 -23.61
CA GLN A 5 -23.52 8.44 -22.46
C GLN A 5 -22.18 9.09 -22.09
N ILE A 6 -22.20 9.94 -21.06
CA ILE A 6 -21.00 10.27 -20.31
C ILE A 6 -20.59 8.98 -19.61
N SER A 7 -19.65 8.26 -20.19
CA SER A 7 -18.96 7.17 -19.51
C SER A 7 -18.17 7.81 -18.38
N ASN A 8 -18.76 7.85 -17.18
CA ASN A 8 -18.02 8.05 -15.94
C ASN A 8 -17.18 6.79 -15.74
N SER A 9 -16.05 6.71 -16.45
CA SER A 9 -14.96 5.83 -16.08
C SER A 9 -14.46 6.33 -14.73
N ALA A 10 -15.04 5.83 -13.64
CA ALA A 10 -14.54 6.11 -12.31
C ALA A 10 -13.09 5.63 -12.27
N THR A 11 -12.14 6.58 -12.25
CA THR A 11 -10.73 6.25 -12.13
C THR A 11 -10.56 5.38 -10.89
N PRO A 12 -9.94 4.19 -11.00
CA PRO A 12 -9.69 3.36 -9.84
C PRO A 12 -8.91 4.15 -8.78
N GLY A 13 -9.45 4.25 -7.57
CA GLY A 13 -8.76 4.92 -6.45
C GLY A 13 -7.49 4.16 -6.04
N GLY A 14 -6.54 4.83 -5.39
CA GLY A 14 -5.22 4.27 -5.08
C GLY A 14 -5.26 2.89 -4.41
N ASN A 15 -6.20 2.67 -3.49
CA ASN A 15 -6.40 1.36 -2.85
C ASN A 15 -6.67 0.24 -3.87
N SER A 16 -7.50 0.49 -4.87
CA SER A 16 -7.85 -0.55 -5.85
C SER A 16 -6.62 -1.02 -6.66
N LEU A 17 -5.72 -0.08 -6.99
CA LEU A 17 -4.48 -0.38 -7.71
C LEU A 17 -3.47 -1.10 -6.81
N LEU A 18 -3.29 -0.64 -5.55
CA LEU A 18 -2.36 -1.30 -4.62
C LEU A 18 -2.81 -2.70 -4.21
N LEU A 19 -4.12 -2.94 -4.15
CA LEU A 19 -4.70 -4.22 -3.75
C LEU A 19 -4.86 -5.22 -4.92
N ASP A 20 -4.56 -4.81 -6.16
CA ASP A 20 -4.59 -5.70 -7.32
C ASP A 20 -3.44 -6.72 -7.26
N ARG A 21 -3.78 -7.93 -6.83
CA ARG A 21 -2.81 -9.01 -6.59
C ARG A 21 -2.24 -9.64 -7.86
N THR A 22 -2.74 -9.26 -9.04
CA THR A 22 -2.30 -9.85 -10.31
C THR A 22 -1.01 -9.24 -10.85
N VAL A 23 -0.62 -8.07 -10.34
CA VAL A 23 0.56 -7.31 -10.76
C VAL A 23 1.63 -7.34 -9.65
N PRO A 24 2.93 -7.27 -9.92
CA PRO A 24 3.97 -7.11 -8.89
C PRO A 24 3.79 -5.82 -8.05
N PHE A 25 4.14 -5.85 -6.76
CA PHE A 25 3.87 -4.72 -5.86
C PHE A 25 4.53 -3.39 -6.28
N PRO A 26 5.80 -3.33 -6.69
CA PRO A 26 6.41 -2.08 -7.17
C PRO A 26 5.67 -1.48 -8.39
N GLU A 27 5.16 -2.32 -9.28
CA GLU A 27 4.38 -1.90 -10.44
C GLU A 27 3.00 -1.35 -10.03
N ARG A 28 2.34 -1.95 -9.03
CA ARG A 28 1.10 -1.40 -8.44
C ARG A 28 1.33 0.00 -7.86
N VAL A 29 2.44 0.20 -7.15
CA VAL A 29 2.81 1.50 -6.59
C VAL A 29 3.01 2.53 -7.70
N ALA A 30 3.76 2.18 -8.75
CA ALA A 30 3.99 3.05 -9.90
C ALA A 30 2.69 3.40 -10.63
N ALA A 31 1.78 2.43 -10.79
CA ALA A 31 0.46 2.66 -11.38
C ALA A 31 -0.39 3.61 -10.53
N ALA A 32 -0.43 3.42 -9.21
CA ALA A 32 -1.17 4.29 -8.31
C ALA A 32 -0.61 5.71 -8.25
N ALA A 33 0.71 5.87 -8.19
CA ALA A 33 1.35 7.19 -8.20
C ALA A 33 1.06 7.94 -9.51
N ARG A 34 1.14 7.26 -10.66
CA ARG A 34 0.79 7.83 -11.97
C ARG A 34 -0.69 8.20 -12.06
N ALA A 35 -1.59 7.30 -11.66
CA ALA A 35 -3.02 7.58 -11.68
C ALA A 35 -3.37 8.77 -10.76
N TRP A 36 -2.75 8.85 -9.57
CA TRP A 36 -2.94 9.98 -8.67
C TRP A 36 -2.46 11.31 -9.30
N ASP A 37 -1.30 11.32 -9.96
CA ASP A 37 -0.77 12.50 -10.65
C ASP A 37 -1.66 12.91 -11.83
N GLU A 38 -2.09 11.97 -12.67
CA GLU A 38 -2.99 12.18 -13.81
C GLU A 38 -4.38 12.73 -13.39
N ASN A 39 -4.83 12.40 -12.18
CA ASN A 39 -6.09 12.90 -11.61
C ASN A 39 -5.90 14.14 -10.74
N GLY A 40 -4.87 14.95 -11.02
CA GLY A 40 -4.66 16.26 -10.40
C GLY A 40 -4.28 16.16 -8.92
N ARG A 41 -3.66 15.06 -8.49
CA ARG A 41 -3.19 14.84 -7.13
C ARG A 41 -4.29 14.90 -6.06
N SER A 42 -5.51 14.53 -6.44
CA SER A 42 -6.66 14.53 -5.55
C SER A 42 -6.47 13.61 -4.34
N PRO A 43 -6.87 14.03 -3.11
CA PRO A 43 -6.88 13.17 -1.94
C PRO A 43 -7.69 11.87 -2.12
N ALA A 44 -8.71 11.87 -2.99
CA ALA A 44 -9.51 10.69 -3.29
C ALA A 44 -8.71 9.58 -4.00
N GLY A 45 -7.56 9.91 -4.59
CA GLY A 45 -6.65 8.95 -5.21
C GLY A 45 -5.61 8.36 -4.26
N LEU A 46 -5.52 8.83 -3.01
CA LEU A 46 -4.56 8.36 -2.02
C LEU A 46 -4.96 6.99 -1.45
N VAL A 47 -4.00 6.32 -0.81
CA VAL A 47 -4.19 5.04 -0.15
C VAL A 47 -4.39 5.20 1.35
N ASP A 48 -5.10 4.25 1.95
CA ASP A 48 -5.30 4.15 3.40
C ASP A 48 -5.22 2.69 3.88
N GLY A 49 -5.43 2.50 5.20
CA GLY A 49 -5.56 1.20 5.83
C GLY A 49 -4.42 0.23 5.46
N ARG A 50 -4.80 -0.95 4.96
CA ARG A 50 -3.85 -2.01 4.58
C ARG A 50 -2.96 -1.61 3.40
N ALA A 51 -3.52 -0.92 2.41
CA ALA A 51 -2.76 -0.51 1.23
C ALA A 51 -1.68 0.51 1.61
N PHE A 52 -2.02 1.47 2.47
CA PHE A 52 -1.05 2.40 3.03
C PHE A 52 0.01 1.70 3.89
N PHE A 53 -0.37 0.77 4.76
CA PHE A 53 0.58 0.02 5.58
C PHE A 53 1.59 -0.75 4.70
N ALA A 54 1.11 -1.50 3.70
CA ALA A 54 1.95 -2.20 2.74
C ALA A 54 2.90 -1.25 2.01
N LEU A 55 2.36 -0.13 1.51
CA LEU A 55 3.13 0.89 0.80
C LEU A 55 4.23 1.51 1.69
N ARG A 56 3.93 1.77 2.97
CA ARG A 56 4.87 2.38 3.91
C ARG A 56 5.97 1.39 4.34
N CYS A 57 5.63 0.14 4.66
CA CYS A 57 6.61 -0.90 4.97
C CYS A 57 7.53 -1.16 3.77
N TRP A 58 6.97 -1.23 2.55
CA TRP A 58 7.75 -1.35 1.33
C TRP A 58 8.74 -0.19 1.16
N GLN A 59 8.29 1.07 1.30
CA GLN A 59 9.18 2.23 1.24
C GLN A 59 10.33 2.14 2.25
N LEU A 60 10.02 1.80 3.51
CA LEU A 60 11.03 1.70 4.57
C LEU A 60 12.06 0.63 4.24
N ASP A 61 11.62 -0.50 3.68
CA ASP A 61 12.51 -1.57 3.24
C ASP A 61 13.36 -1.17 2.03
N THR A 62 12.79 -0.52 1.01
CA THR A 62 13.53 0.03 -0.13
C THR A 62 14.65 0.97 0.34
N VAL A 63 14.33 1.90 1.26
CA VAL A 63 15.33 2.82 1.81
C VAL A 63 16.39 2.08 2.62
N ARG A 64 16.01 1.07 3.40
CA ARG A 64 16.95 0.21 4.17
C ARG A 64 17.92 -0.54 3.26
N ARG A 65 17.49 -0.96 2.07
CA ARG A 65 18.34 -1.58 1.04
C ARG A 65 19.23 -0.59 0.27
N GLY A 66 19.07 0.71 0.50
CA GLY A 66 19.83 1.76 -0.19
C GLY A 66 19.31 2.08 -1.59
N GLU A 67 18.10 1.62 -1.93
CA GLU A 67 17.46 1.90 -3.21
C GLU A 67 16.74 3.25 -3.20
N GLN A 68 16.68 3.91 -4.36
CA GLN A 68 16.00 5.18 -4.52
C GLN A 68 14.64 5.01 -5.20
N LEU A 69 13.64 5.68 -4.64
CA LEU A 69 12.32 5.79 -5.26
C LEU A 69 12.30 6.97 -6.23
N GLY A 70 11.57 6.82 -7.35
CA GLY A 70 11.33 7.92 -8.27
C GLY A 70 10.55 9.07 -7.61
N GLU A 71 10.68 10.28 -8.17
CA GLU A 71 10.01 11.48 -7.64
C GLU A 71 8.48 11.32 -7.56
N PRO A 72 7.76 10.79 -8.58
CA PRO A 72 6.31 10.65 -8.50
C PRO A 72 5.86 9.72 -7.37
N THR A 73 6.57 8.61 -7.19
CA THR A 73 6.32 7.66 -6.10
C THR A 73 6.60 8.30 -4.74
N THR A 74 7.68 9.06 -4.62
CA THR A 74 8.05 9.77 -3.39
C THR A 74 7.00 10.83 -3.02
N ALA A 75 6.51 11.59 -4.01
CA ALA A 75 5.46 12.59 -3.81
C ALA A 75 4.13 11.95 -3.37
N PHE A 76 3.73 10.85 -4.02
CA PHE A 76 2.53 10.08 -3.68
C PHE A 76 2.59 9.54 -2.25
N LEU A 77 3.71 8.92 -1.88
CA LEU A 77 3.99 8.41 -0.53
C LEU A 77 3.88 9.50 0.53
N ARG A 78 4.54 10.64 0.29
CA ARG A 78 4.50 11.78 1.21
C ARG A 78 3.07 12.29 1.39
N GLN A 79 2.32 12.45 0.30
CA GLN A 79 0.95 12.93 0.39
C GLN A 79 0.03 11.94 1.12
N ALA A 80 0.16 10.64 0.87
CA ALA A 80 -0.61 9.61 1.58
C ALA A 80 -0.29 9.63 3.08
N TYR A 81 0.99 9.77 3.43
CA TYR A 81 1.45 9.88 4.81
C TYR A 81 0.86 11.12 5.51
N ASP A 82 0.95 12.29 4.89
CA ASP A 82 0.45 13.55 5.45
C ASP A 82 -1.08 13.54 5.58
N PHE A 83 -1.79 12.99 4.58
CA PHE A 83 -3.25 12.85 4.59
C PHE A 83 -3.75 12.00 5.77
N LEU A 84 -2.98 11.00 6.19
CA LEU A 84 -3.32 10.14 7.33
C LEU A 84 -2.87 10.71 8.68
N GLY A 85 -2.36 11.94 8.73
CA GLY A 85 -1.91 12.60 9.96
C GLY A 85 -0.43 12.43 10.25
N GLY A 86 0.38 12.10 9.24
CA GLY A 86 1.82 12.02 9.32
C GLY A 86 2.30 11.04 10.39
N ARG A 87 3.23 11.48 11.25
CA ARG A 87 3.80 10.64 12.32
C ARG A 87 2.75 10.14 13.28
N SER A 88 1.86 11.01 13.75
CA SER A 88 0.80 10.62 14.68
C SER A 88 -0.14 9.58 14.05
N GLY A 89 -0.47 9.77 12.76
CA GLY A 89 -1.26 8.81 11.98
C GLY A 89 -0.59 7.44 11.88
N TRP A 90 0.69 7.43 11.50
CA TRP A 90 1.48 6.21 11.42
C TRP A 90 1.59 5.49 12.77
N ASP A 91 1.89 6.22 13.86
CA ASP A 91 1.96 5.66 15.20
C ASP A 91 0.60 5.08 15.64
N MET A 92 -0.51 5.69 15.23
CA MET A 92 -1.86 5.13 15.44
C MET A 92 -2.07 3.85 14.63
N THR A 93 -1.68 3.81 13.36
CA THR A 93 -1.72 2.59 12.53
C THR A 93 -0.93 1.45 13.18
N LEU A 94 0.29 1.71 13.63
CA LEU A 94 1.15 0.70 14.27
C LEU A 94 0.55 0.10 15.55
N ARG A 95 -0.27 0.87 16.28
CA ARG A 95 -0.98 0.39 17.49
C ARG A 95 -2.23 -0.44 17.18
N GLN A 96 -2.72 -0.41 15.94
CA GLN A 96 -3.85 -1.25 15.53
C GLN A 96 -3.43 -2.73 15.57
N ARG A 97 -4.44 -3.60 15.50
CA ARG A 97 -4.23 -5.05 15.55
C ARG A 97 -4.67 -5.71 14.25
N ALA A 98 -3.91 -6.71 13.84
CA ALA A 98 -4.15 -7.52 12.67
C ALA A 98 -4.08 -9.01 13.02
N VAL A 99 -4.89 -9.80 12.33
CA VAL A 99 -4.88 -11.27 12.47
C VAL A 99 -3.80 -11.83 11.53
N CYS A 100 -2.87 -12.60 12.09
CA CYS A 100 -1.89 -13.36 11.32
C CYS A 100 -2.62 -14.41 10.49
N ALA A 101 -2.35 -14.44 9.19
CA ALA A 101 -3.01 -15.36 8.27
C ALA A 101 -2.64 -16.84 8.47
N CYS A 102 -1.53 -17.14 9.15
CA CYS A 102 -1.06 -18.52 9.32
C CYS A 102 -1.57 -19.16 10.61
N HIS A 103 -1.59 -18.44 11.72
CA HIS A 103 -1.95 -19.00 13.03
C HIS A 103 -3.30 -18.49 13.55
N GLY A 104 -3.87 -17.43 12.97
CA GLY A 104 -5.11 -16.81 13.45
C GLY A 104 -4.93 -15.93 14.69
N ASP A 105 -3.72 -15.87 15.25
CA ASP A 105 -3.40 -14.98 16.37
C ASP A 105 -3.44 -13.52 15.98
N THR A 106 -3.82 -12.68 16.94
CA THR A 106 -3.92 -11.24 16.75
C THR A 106 -2.66 -10.55 17.27
N TRP A 107 -1.98 -9.81 16.39
CA TRP A 107 -0.76 -9.07 16.69
C TRP A 107 -0.99 -7.57 16.53
N ARG A 108 -0.14 -6.75 17.17
CA ARG A 108 -0.09 -5.32 16.83
C ARG A 108 0.61 -5.14 15.49
N MET A 109 0.21 -4.11 14.75
CA MET A 109 0.81 -3.81 13.45
C MET A 109 2.31 -3.49 13.55
N GLU A 110 2.78 -2.95 14.67
CA GLU A 110 4.22 -2.76 14.97
C GLU A 110 5.03 -4.07 15.05
N ASN A 111 4.36 -5.22 15.23
CA ASN A 111 4.99 -6.54 15.41
C ASN A 111 4.47 -7.56 14.39
N ILE A 112 3.96 -7.10 13.25
CA ILE A 112 3.48 -7.97 12.18
C ILE A 112 4.03 -7.49 10.85
N GLU A 113 4.35 -8.44 10.00
CA GLU A 113 4.81 -8.18 8.65
C GLU A 113 3.65 -8.31 7.67
N ILE A 114 3.84 -7.87 6.43
CA ILE A 114 2.89 -8.04 5.34
C ILE A 114 3.61 -8.59 4.11
N CYS A 115 3.02 -9.62 3.51
CA CYS A 115 3.48 -10.09 2.21
C CYS A 115 2.98 -9.16 1.10
N LEU A 116 3.89 -8.60 0.30
CA LEU A 116 3.57 -7.68 -0.79
C LEU A 116 2.88 -8.36 -1.98
N GLY A 117 3.02 -9.68 -2.11
CA GLY A 117 2.28 -10.47 -3.09
C GLY A 117 0.80 -10.62 -2.73
N CYS A 118 0.53 -11.27 -1.58
CA CYS A 118 -0.83 -11.65 -1.16
C CYS A 118 -1.54 -10.63 -0.26
N LEU A 119 -0.82 -9.63 0.25
CA LEU A 119 -1.29 -8.61 1.21
C LEU A 119 -1.92 -9.20 2.47
N ARG A 120 -1.46 -10.39 2.88
CA ARG A 120 -1.80 -10.99 4.17
C ARG A 120 -0.77 -10.57 5.19
N TYR A 121 -1.22 -10.36 6.42
CA TYR A 121 -0.36 -10.11 7.55
C TYR A 121 0.23 -11.42 8.08
N LEU A 122 1.53 -11.42 8.37
CA LEU A 122 2.33 -12.57 8.74
C LEU A 122 3.07 -12.25 10.04
N CYS A 123 3.01 -13.12 11.03
CA CYS A 123 3.83 -12.93 12.23
C CYS A 123 5.27 -13.39 11.97
N TYR A 124 6.20 -12.92 12.80
CA TYR A 124 7.64 -13.24 12.72
C TYR A 124 7.98 -14.74 12.83
N GLN A 125 7.00 -15.58 13.18
CA GLN A 125 7.20 -17.03 13.31
C GLN A 125 7.25 -17.75 11.96
N LEU A 126 7.03 -17.02 10.85
CA LEU A 126 7.11 -17.57 9.51
C LEU A 126 8.43 -17.23 8.87
N ASP A 127 9.13 -18.25 8.39
CA ASP A 127 10.29 -18.08 7.53
C ASP A 127 9.83 -17.90 6.07
N GLY A 128 9.69 -16.65 5.65
CA GLY A 128 9.50 -16.30 4.25
C GLY A 128 8.05 -16.15 3.76
N PRO A 129 7.88 -15.71 2.50
CA PRO A 129 6.60 -15.24 1.96
C PRO A 129 5.51 -16.32 1.86
N CYS A 130 4.25 -15.92 2.10
CA CYS A 130 3.06 -16.74 1.87
C CYS A 130 2.89 -17.21 0.41
N CYS A 131 3.61 -16.60 -0.54
CA CYS A 131 3.44 -16.78 -1.98
C CYS A 131 4.80 -16.76 -2.67
N GLU A 132 4.92 -17.56 -3.73
CA GLU A 132 6.13 -17.65 -4.53
C GLU A 132 6.50 -16.29 -5.14
N GLY A 133 7.79 -15.94 -5.06
CA GLY A 133 8.34 -14.70 -5.62
C GLY A 133 7.90 -13.41 -4.92
N ALA A 134 7.15 -13.50 -3.82
CA ALA A 134 6.71 -12.32 -3.09
C ALA A 134 7.71 -11.91 -2.00
N GLU A 135 7.74 -10.61 -1.67
CA GLU A 135 8.53 -10.09 -0.55
C GLU A 135 7.66 -9.95 0.70
N ILE A 136 8.30 -10.06 1.88
CA ILE A 136 7.71 -9.67 3.16
C ILE A 136 8.42 -8.44 3.68
N VAL A 137 7.63 -7.48 4.18
CA VAL A 137 8.10 -6.25 4.80
C VAL A 137 7.29 -5.98 6.07
N GLY A 138 7.89 -5.39 7.10
CA GLY A 138 7.27 -5.12 8.39
C GLY A 138 8.07 -4.10 9.17
#